data_AF-A0A9D3PJQ9-F1
#
_entry.id   AF-A0A9D3PJQ9-F1
#
_cell.length_a   1.000
_cell.length_b   1.000
_cell.length_c   1.000
_cell.angle_alpha   90.00
_cell.angle_beta   90.00
_cell.angle_gamma   90.00
#
_symmetry.space_group_name_H-M   'P 1'
#
loop_
_entity.id
_entity.type
_entity.pdbx_description
1 polymer ?
#
loop_
_entity_poly.entity_id
_entity_poly.type
_entity_poly.pdbx_seq_one_letter_code
_entity_poly.pdbx_strand_id
1 'polypeptide(L)'
;MTEHIGFRTLDSAGIHLFTLAIFSILSQIKAEQEVENLSGLSTNPDKDIFVVRENGTTCLMAEFAVRFVVPYDVLALNGIDLITEQASLALPRGAEIEGKCGSTEAELSISWINDAYTFRIFFLKEVHNLSKGNDIWKINKVQLVYDTSETSHFINAYNPGKHTASSHRLSALVTPVGRSYECQAPQTLTLISSDHQKGVTVSMSDTQIQPFDIKSDFTFSEAYKCITDQREQLEETLPLILGIILALVIVITLSVYHIHLKMTAHQPQLPRDRSLYKNM
;
A
#
# COMPACT_ATOMS: atom_id res chain seq x y z
N MET A 1 -47.55 34.29 -69.70
CA MET A 1 -46.86 35.01 -68.62
C MET A 1 -46.29 33.95 -67.69
N THR A 2 -44.98 33.77 -67.77
CA THR A 2 -44.15 32.75 -67.13
C THR A 2 -43.81 33.17 -65.69
N GLU A 3 -44.02 32.31 -64.70
CA GLU A 3 -43.41 32.43 -63.37
C GLU A 3 -42.57 31.20 -63.05
N HIS A 4 -41.26 31.43 -62.94
CA HIS A 4 -40.26 30.54 -62.39
C HIS A 4 -40.30 30.62 -60.86
N ILE A 5 -40.40 29.50 -60.15
CA ILE A 5 -40.04 29.43 -58.73
C ILE A 5 -38.79 28.57 -58.62
N GLY A 6 -37.69 29.22 -58.23
CA GLY A 6 -36.34 28.69 -58.18
C GLY A 6 -36.11 27.70 -57.03
N PHE A 7 -35.39 26.64 -57.39
CA PHE A 7 -34.75 25.68 -56.51
C PHE A 7 -33.71 26.41 -55.63
N ARG A 8 -33.94 26.52 -54.32
CA ARG A 8 -32.94 27.05 -53.38
C ARG A 8 -31.94 25.94 -53.05
N THR A 9 -30.70 26.18 -53.44
CA THR A 9 -29.51 25.42 -53.08
C THR A 9 -29.38 25.34 -51.55
N LEU A 10 -29.36 24.13 -51.02
CA LEU A 10 -29.11 23.85 -49.61
C LEU A 10 -27.63 24.12 -49.33
N ASP A 11 -27.37 25.07 -48.44
CA ASP A 11 -26.03 25.57 -48.10
C ASP A 11 -25.11 24.45 -47.58
N SER A 12 -24.03 24.19 -48.31
CA SER A 12 -23.00 23.17 -47.99
C SER A 12 -22.39 23.36 -46.59
N ALA A 13 -22.37 24.59 -46.08
CA ALA A 13 -21.87 24.92 -44.75
C ALA A 13 -22.74 24.34 -43.61
N GLY A 14 -24.06 24.22 -43.81
CA GLY A 14 -24.98 23.71 -42.78
C GLY A 14 -24.82 22.20 -42.54
N ILE A 15 -24.50 21.45 -43.60
CA ILE A 15 -24.28 20.01 -43.53
C ILE A 15 -22.95 19.71 -42.82
N HIS A 16 -21.90 20.50 -43.10
CA HIS A 16 -20.62 20.37 -42.41
C HIS A 16 -20.71 20.67 -40.91
N LEU A 17 -21.45 21.70 -40.52
CA LEU A 17 -21.71 22.03 -39.11
C LEU A 17 -22.51 20.94 -38.40
N PHE A 18 -23.51 20.33 -39.06
CA PHE A 18 -24.27 19.23 -38.48
C PHE A 18 -23.43 17.95 -38.36
N THR A 19 -22.55 17.65 -39.32
CA THR A 19 -21.63 16.52 -39.23
C THR A 19 -20.54 16.71 -38.18
N LEU A 20 -20.03 17.94 -37.98
CA LEU A 20 -19.10 18.28 -36.90
C LEU A 20 -19.78 18.21 -35.52
N ALA A 21 -21.05 18.63 -35.42
CA ALA A 21 -21.85 18.49 -34.21
C ALA A 21 -22.11 17.01 -33.87
N ILE A 22 -22.41 16.16 -34.86
CA ILE A 22 -22.60 14.72 -34.63
C ILE A 22 -21.27 14.01 -34.31
N PHE A 23 -20.15 14.43 -34.92
CA PHE A 23 -18.83 13.88 -34.59
C PHE A 23 -18.32 14.30 -33.20
N SER A 24 -18.70 15.50 -32.72
CA SER A 24 -18.42 15.97 -31.36
C SER A 24 -19.33 15.33 -30.30
N ILE A 25 -20.49 14.79 -30.69
CA ILE A 25 -21.33 13.96 -29.81
C ILE A 25 -20.81 12.51 -29.74
N LEU A 26 -20.05 12.04 -30.75
CA LEU A 26 -19.53 10.66 -30.81
C LEU A 26 -18.09 10.47 -30.25
N SER A 27 -17.46 11.51 -29.70
CA SER A 27 -16.05 11.46 -29.26
C SER A 27 -15.82 11.65 -27.76
N GLN A 28 -16.87 11.55 -26.93
CA GLN A 28 -16.73 11.35 -25.49
C GLN A 28 -17.28 9.98 -25.07
N ILE A 29 -16.57 8.93 -25.49
CA ILE A 29 -16.51 7.71 -24.66
C ILE A 29 -15.63 8.11 -23.47
N LYS A 30 -16.22 8.78 -22.49
CA LYS A 30 -15.62 8.89 -21.17
C LYS A 30 -15.63 7.47 -20.63
N ALA A 31 -14.45 6.87 -20.44
CA ALA A 31 -14.33 5.54 -19.85
C ALA A 31 -15.17 5.51 -18.57
N GLU A 32 -16.13 4.59 -18.51
CA GLU A 32 -16.96 4.39 -17.33
C GLU A 32 -16.06 3.74 -16.27
N GLN A 33 -15.73 4.53 -15.24
CA GLN A 33 -14.98 4.04 -14.11
C GLN A 33 -15.96 3.50 -13.07
N GLU A 34 -15.80 2.23 -12.74
CA GLU A 34 -16.59 1.54 -11.73
C GLU A 34 -15.72 1.30 -10.50
N VAL A 35 -16.29 1.44 -9.31
CA VAL A 35 -15.57 1.21 -8.06
C VAL A 35 -16.35 0.20 -7.24
N GLU A 36 -15.66 -0.81 -6.73
CA GLU A 36 -16.25 -1.87 -5.91
C GLU A 36 -15.62 -1.86 -4.51
N ASN A 37 -16.46 -1.69 -3.49
CA ASN A 37 -16.09 -1.83 -2.08
C ASN A 37 -16.31 -3.29 -1.65
N LEU A 38 -15.20 -4.02 -1.44
CA LEU A 38 -15.22 -5.42 -1.04
C LEU A 38 -14.87 -5.61 0.44
N SER A 39 -14.82 -4.54 1.24
CA SER A 39 -14.48 -4.58 2.67
C SER A 39 -15.38 -5.52 3.48
N GLY A 40 -16.60 -5.79 3.01
CA GLY A 40 -17.51 -6.77 3.61
C GLY A 40 -16.99 -8.21 3.59
N LEU A 41 -16.03 -8.55 2.72
CA LEU A 41 -15.40 -9.87 2.64
C LEU A 41 -14.25 -10.05 3.64
N SER A 42 -13.73 -8.96 4.21
CA SER A 42 -12.62 -9.02 5.16
C SER A 42 -13.08 -9.51 6.53
N THR A 43 -12.37 -10.51 7.06
CA THR A 43 -12.55 -11.00 8.44
C THR A 43 -12.00 -10.03 9.49
N ASN A 44 -11.13 -9.09 9.10
CA ASN A 44 -10.62 -8.04 9.96
C ASN A 44 -11.55 -6.82 9.87
N PRO A 45 -12.14 -6.34 10.98
CA PRO A 45 -13.02 -5.16 11.01
C PRO A 45 -12.38 -3.89 10.47
N ASP A 46 -11.07 -3.73 10.68
CA ASP A 46 -10.32 -2.51 10.39
C ASP A 46 -9.69 -2.51 9.00
N LYS A 47 -9.77 -3.63 8.28
CA LYS A 47 -9.14 -3.79 6.96
C LYS A 47 -10.18 -3.66 5.87
N ASP A 48 -9.95 -2.69 5.00
CA ASP A 48 -10.81 -2.42 3.86
C ASP A 48 -10.20 -2.94 2.55
N ILE A 49 -11.07 -3.27 1.59
CA ILE A 49 -10.68 -3.83 0.29
C ILE A 49 -11.36 -3.01 -0.81
N PHE A 50 -10.55 -2.43 -1.70
CA PHE A 50 -10.97 -1.52 -2.74
C PHE A 50 -10.52 -1.99 -4.11
N VAL A 51 -11.43 -1.94 -5.07
CA VAL A 51 -11.16 -2.26 -6.48
C VAL A 51 -11.70 -1.13 -7.35
N VAL A 52 -10.81 -0.56 -8.18
CA VAL A 52 -11.17 0.42 -9.21
C VAL A 52 -11.06 -0.27 -10.56
N ARG A 53 -12.09 -0.10 -11.37
CA ARG A 53 -12.20 -0.69 -12.70
C ARG A 53 -12.32 0.40 -13.76
N GLU A 54 -11.72 0.15 -14.90
CA GLU A 54 -11.81 0.98 -16.08
C GLU A 54 -12.09 0.08 -17.28
N ASN A 55 -13.13 0.39 -18.05
CA ASN A 55 -13.56 -0.41 -19.21
C ASN A 55 -13.77 -1.90 -18.89
N GLY A 56 -14.32 -2.20 -17.71
CA GLY A 56 -14.60 -3.57 -17.26
C GLY A 56 -13.38 -4.35 -16.74
N THR A 57 -12.19 -3.75 -16.69
CA THR A 57 -10.97 -4.39 -16.16
C THR A 57 -10.49 -3.71 -14.88
N THR A 58 -9.98 -4.49 -13.93
CA THR A 58 -9.39 -3.95 -12.69
C THR A 58 -8.10 -3.20 -13.01
N CYS A 59 -8.02 -1.93 -12.61
CA CYS A 59 -6.88 -1.06 -12.88
C CYS A 59 -6.11 -0.63 -11.62
N LEU A 60 -6.80 -0.55 -10.47
CA LEU A 60 -6.19 -0.33 -9.17
C LEU A 60 -6.88 -1.23 -8.14
N MET A 61 -6.07 -1.85 -7.28
CA MET A 61 -6.55 -2.65 -6.15
C MET A 61 -5.77 -2.26 -4.90
N ALA A 62 -6.48 -2.11 -3.79
CA ALA A 62 -5.88 -1.71 -2.53
C ALA A 62 -6.59 -2.39 -1.37
N GLU A 63 -5.81 -2.96 -0.46
CA GLU A 63 -6.24 -3.55 0.79
C GLU A 63 -5.38 -2.98 1.90
N PHE A 64 -5.97 -2.43 2.94
CA PHE A 64 -5.22 -1.89 4.08
C PHE A 64 -6.13 -1.59 5.28
N ALA A 65 -5.52 -1.50 6.46
CA ALA A 65 -6.11 -0.86 7.63
C ALA A 65 -5.44 0.50 7.87
N VAL A 66 -6.24 1.56 8.05
CA VAL A 66 -5.72 2.93 8.23
C VAL A 66 -6.27 3.57 9.49
N ARG A 67 -5.36 4.18 10.26
CA ARG A 67 -5.67 5.04 11.40
C ARG A 67 -5.05 6.42 11.22
N PHE A 68 -5.76 7.45 11.68
CA PHE A 68 -5.33 8.83 11.65
C PHE A 68 -5.28 9.38 13.08
N VAL A 69 -4.30 10.22 13.35
CA VAL A 69 -4.22 11.02 14.57
C VAL A 69 -4.11 12.48 14.16
N VAL A 70 -5.19 13.23 14.39
CA VAL A 70 -5.35 14.62 13.97
C VAL A 70 -5.28 15.51 15.21
N PRO A 71 -4.21 16.30 15.39
CA PRO A 71 -4.18 17.32 16.43
C PRO A 71 -5.10 18.50 16.08
N TYR A 72 -5.85 18.99 17.05
CA TYR A 72 -6.75 20.14 16.92
C TYR A 72 -6.70 21.00 18.19
N ASP A 73 -6.97 22.30 18.06
CA ASP A 73 -6.95 23.19 19.22
C ASP A 73 -8.32 23.25 19.88
N VAL A 74 -8.32 23.32 21.21
CA VAL A 74 -9.51 23.56 22.03
C VAL A 74 -9.22 24.68 23.02
N LEU A 75 -10.28 25.38 23.42
CA LEU A 75 -10.17 26.43 24.44
C LEU A 75 -10.08 25.78 25.82
N ALA A 76 -9.03 26.12 26.58
CA ALA A 76 -8.87 25.64 27.94
C ALA A 76 -10.00 26.15 28.85
N LEU A 77 -10.16 25.52 30.02
CA LEU A 77 -11.20 25.86 31.00
C LEU A 77 -11.14 27.31 31.50
N ASN A 78 -9.98 27.97 31.39
CA ASN A 78 -9.84 29.38 31.74
C ASN A 78 -10.40 30.35 30.68
N GLY A 79 -10.83 29.84 29.53
CA GLY A 79 -11.45 30.61 28.44
C GLY A 79 -10.48 31.47 27.63
N ILE A 80 -9.17 31.32 27.82
CA ILE A 80 -8.15 32.20 27.19
C ILE A 80 -7.06 31.38 26.51
N ASP A 81 -6.56 30.32 27.15
CA ASP A 81 -5.46 29.53 26.60
C ASP A 81 -5.97 28.52 25.58
N LEU A 82 -5.20 28.34 24.49
CA LEU A 82 -5.42 27.25 23.55
C LEU A 82 -4.55 26.07 23.95
N ILE A 83 -5.16 24.89 24.00
CA ILE A 83 -4.46 23.62 24.18
C ILE A 83 -4.71 22.74 22.96
N THR A 84 -3.74 21.89 22.62
CA THR A 84 -3.87 20.94 21.51
C THR A 84 -4.32 19.59 22.04
N GLU A 85 -5.46 19.11 21.56
CA GLU A 85 -5.96 17.75 21.75
C GLU A 85 -5.71 16.90 20.49
N GLN A 86 -5.95 15.59 20.59
CA GLN A 86 -5.78 14.65 19.48
C GLN A 86 -7.07 13.86 19.25
N ALA A 87 -7.56 13.91 18.02
CA ALA A 87 -8.64 13.04 17.56
C ALA A 87 -8.02 11.79 16.90
N SER A 88 -8.45 10.61 17.33
CA SER A 88 -8.09 9.35 16.65
C SER A 88 -9.24 8.91 15.76
N LEU A 89 -8.95 8.71 14.49
CA LEU A 89 -9.92 8.32 13.47
C LEU A 89 -9.47 6.98 12.88
N ALA A 90 -10.42 6.09 12.62
CA ALA A 90 -10.19 4.90 11.81
C ALA A 90 -11.02 5.02 10.53
N LEU A 91 -10.54 4.41 9.45
CA LEU A 91 -11.34 4.32 8.23
C LEU A 91 -12.58 3.44 8.50
N PRO A 92 -13.81 3.95 8.33
CA PRO A 92 -14.99 3.16 8.62
C PRO A 92 -15.35 2.24 7.46
N ARG A 93 -15.94 1.08 7.80
CA ARG A 93 -16.57 0.22 6.80
C ARG A 93 -17.70 0.97 6.08
N GLY A 94 -17.76 0.83 4.76
CA GLY A 94 -18.77 1.48 3.93
C GLY A 94 -18.46 2.93 3.57
N ALA A 95 -17.21 3.37 3.72
CA ALA A 95 -16.75 4.62 3.11
C ALA A 95 -17.01 4.63 1.60
N GLU A 96 -17.34 5.82 1.07
CA GLU A 96 -17.49 6.07 -0.36
C GLU A 96 -16.11 6.13 -1.01
N ILE A 97 -15.98 5.57 -2.20
CA ILE A 97 -14.69 5.42 -2.87
C ILE A 97 -14.81 5.91 -4.31
N GLU A 98 -13.82 6.70 -4.69
CA GLU A 98 -13.58 7.12 -6.06
C GLU A 98 -12.14 6.74 -6.45
N GLY A 99 -11.95 6.33 -7.69
CA GLY A 99 -10.63 5.98 -8.20
C GLY A 99 -10.40 6.59 -9.57
N LYS A 100 -9.15 6.93 -9.87
CA LYS A 100 -8.69 7.33 -11.20
C LYS A 100 -7.53 6.45 -11.60
N CYS A 101 -7.65 5.85 -12.78
CA CYS A 101 -6.58 5.07 -13.38
C CYS A 101 -6.01 5.84 -14.57
N GLY A 102 -4.69 5.80 -14.69
CA GLY A 102 -3.96 6.42 -15.77
C GLY A 102 -2.70 5.62 -16.06
N SER A 103 -2.06 5.89 -17.18
CA SER A 103 -0.86 5.16 -17.59
C SER A 103 0.36 5.46 -16.71
N THR A 104 0.42 6.66 -16.13
CA THR A 104 1.54 7.14 -15.28
C THR A 104 1.10 7.57 -13.89
N GLU A 105 -0.14 8.03 -13.74
CA GLU A 105 -0.69 8.53 -12.48
C GLU A 105 -1.99 7.80 -12.17
N ALA A 106 -2.18 7.46 -10.90
CA ALA A 106 -3.44 6.92 -10.41
C ALA A 106 -3.79 7.58 -9.07
N GLU A 107 -5.08 7.64 -8.76
CA GLU A 107 -5.62 8.24 -7.54
C GLU A 107 -6.62 7.28 -6.90
N LEU A 108 -6.55 7.13 -5.59
CA LEU A 108 -7.59 6.53 -4.77
C LEU A 108 -8.08 7.58 -3.78
N SER A 109 -9.38 7.86 -3.79
CA SER A 109 -10.04 8.84 -2.92
C SER A 109 -11.13 8.14 -2.13
N ILE A 110 -11.10 8.27 -0.81
CA ILE A 110 -12.02 7.60 0.10
C ILE A 110 -12.65 8.66 0.99
N SER A 111 -13.96 8.80 0.98
CA SER A 111 -14.71 9.77 1.79
C SER A 111 -15.69 9.08 2.73
N TRP A 112 -15.92 9.68 3.90
CA TRP A 112 -16.86 9.18 4.88
C TRP A 112 -17.45 10.32 5.73
N ILE A 113 -18.58 10.03 6.36
CA ILE A 113 -19.37 10.99 7.17
C ILE A 113 -19.71 12.23 6.33
N ASN A 114 -20.52 12.06 5.27
CA ASN A 114 -21.00 13.15 4.41
C ASN A 114 -19.88 14.11 3.93
N ASP A 115 -18.75 13.57 3.48
CA ASP A 115 -17.56 14.32 3.03
C ASP A 115 -16.89 15.23 4.10
N ALA A 116 -17.17 15.00 5.38
CA ALA A 116 -16.43 15.59 6.49
C ALA A 116 -14.97 15.12 6.47
N TYR A 117 -14.72 13.89 6.01
CA TYR A 117 -13.39 13.34 5.83
C TYR A 117 -13.18 12.86 4.40
N THR A 118 -11.99 13.11 3.84
CA THR A 118 -11.58 12.57 2.54
C THR A 118 -10.09 12.24 2.57
N PHE A 119 -9.76 10.96 2.43
CA PHE A 119 -8.40 10.47 2.31
C PHE A 119 -8.05 10.19 0.86
N ARG A 120 -6.97 10.79 0.36
CA ARG A 120 -6.50 10.63 -1.02
C ARG A 120 -5.07 10.11 -1.05
N ILE A 121 -4.86 9.05 -1.81
CA ILE A 121 -3.55 8.50 -2.12
C ILE A 121 -3.29 8.69 -3.61
N PHE A 122 -2.15 9.29 -3.92
CA PHE A 122 -1.69 9.52 -5.28
C PHE A 122 -0.50 8.61 -5.58
N PHE A 123 -0.61 7.89 -6.70
CA PHE A 123 0.39 6.94 -7.17
C PHE A 123 1.05 7.49 -8.43
N LEU A 124 2.36 7.29 -8.54
CA LEU A 124 3.16 7.68 -9.68
C LEU A 124 3.99 6.48 -10.17
N LYS A 125 3.88 6.18 -11.46
CA LYS A 125 4.75 5.25 -12.17
C LYS A 125 5.91 6.02 -12.80
N GLU A 126 7.12 5.72 -12.36
CA GLU A 126 8.35 6.26 -12.91
C GLU A 126 8.97 5.25 -13.88
N VAL A 127 9.00 5.63 -15.16
CA VAL A 127 9.68 4.87 -16.21
C VAL A 127 11.12 5.38 -16.28
N HIS A 128 12.08 4.55 -15.86
CA HIS A 128 13.49 4.88 -15.94
C HIS A 128 14.06 4.34 -17.26
N ASN A 129 14.94 5.09 -17.93
CA ASN A 129 15.43 4.79 -19.27
C ASN A 129 15.82 3.30 -19.50
N LEU A 130 15.48 2.82 -20.71
CA LEU A 130 15.49 1.46 -21.29
C LEU A 130 16.75 0.60 -21.14
N SER A 131 17.76 1.02 -20.37
CA SER A 131 19.01 0.28 -20.20
C SER A 131 19.04 -0.61 -18.95
N LYS A 132 18.05 -0.52 -18.04
CA LYS A 132 18.05 -1.27 -16.77
C LYS A 132 16.74 -1.97 -16.37
N GLY A 133 15.63 -1.78 -17.09
CA GLY A 133 14.37 -2.51 -16.81
C GLY A 133 13.81 -2.32 -15.40
N ASN A 134 14.01 -1.14 -14.81
CA ASN A 134 13.68 -0.83 -13.41
C ASN A 134 12.55 0.20 -13.32
N ASP A 135 11.46 -0.03 -14.04
CA ASP A 135 10.27 0.81 -13.86
C ASP A 135 9.67 0.52 -12.49
N ILE A 136 9.39 1.57 -11.75
CA ILE A 136 8.85 1.49 -10.40
C ILE A 136 7.58 2.32 -10.31
N TRP A 137 6.71 1.96 -9.38
CA TRP A 137 5.66 2.83 -8.91
C TRP A 137 5.86 3.13 -7.44
N LYS A 138 5.32 4.27 -7.00
CA LYS A 138 5.38 4.72 -5.61
C LYS A 138 4.18 5.57 -5.26
N ILE A 139 3.92 5.72 -3.97
CA ILE A 139 3.07 6.79 -3.47
C ILE A 139 3.87 8.09 -3.48
N ASN A 140 3.44 9.06 -4.28
CA ASN A 140 4.10 10.36 -4.42
C ASN A 140 3.49 11.46 -3.55
N LYS A 141 2.21 11.29 -3.17
CA LYS A 141 1.48 12.22 -2.32
C LYS A 141 0.36 11.48 -1.59
N VAL A 142 0.16 11.86 -0.34
CA VAL A 142 -1.00 11.50 0.48
C VAL A 142 -1.63 12.78 0.99
N GLN A 143 -2.95 12.82 1.04
CA GLN A 143 -3.72 13.98 1.50
C GLN A 143 -4.90 13.52 2.35
N LEU A 144 -5.12 14.21 3.46
CA LEU A 144 -6.31 14.06 4.28
C LEU A 144 -7.02 15.41 4.34
N VAL A 145 -8.26 15.45 3.91
CA VAL A 145 -9.20 16.54 4.17
C VAL A 145 -10.05 16.14 5.36
N TYR A 146 -10.18 17.01 6.35
CA TYR A 146 -10.95 16.74 7.57
C TYR A 146 -11.68 18.00 8.04
N ASP A 147 -12.90 17.84 8.55
CA ASP A 147 -13.71 18.94 9.07
C ASP A 147 -13.77 18.90 10.59
N THR A 148 -13.19 19.90 11.25
CA THR A 148 -13.18 20.02 12.71
C THR A 148 -14.52 20.50 13.28
N SER A 149 -15.50 20.84 12.42
CA SER A 149 -16.88 21.03 12.85
C SER A 149 -17.63 19.71 13.11
N GLU A 150 -17.08 18.57 12.68
CA GLU A 150 -17.65 17.25 12.98
C GLU A 150 -17.42 16.87 14.46
N THR A 151 -18.50 16.97 15.23
CA THR A 151 -18.46 16.88 16.69
C THR A 151 -18.24 15.46 17.25
N SER A 152 -18.35 14.41 16.43
CA SER A 152 -18.13 13.04 16.92
C SER A 152 -16.69 12.77 17.34
N HIS A 153 -15.72 13.44 16.70
CA HIS A 153 -14.29 13.27 16.98
C HIS A 153 -13.60 14.55 17.44
N PHE A 154 -14.12 15.72 17.06
CA PHE A 154 -13.52 17.02 17.40
C PHE A 154 -14.40 17.75 18.42
N ILE A 155 -14.20 17.44 19.69
CA ILE A 155 -15.03 17.99 20.78
C ILE A 155 -14.53 19.38 21.13
N ASN A 156 -15.41 20.39 21.09
CA ASN A 156 -15.09 21.79 21.42
C ASN A 156 -13.91 22.38 20.61
N ALA A 157 -13.78 21.97 19.35
CA ALA A 157 -12.75 22.50 18.46
C ALA A 157 -12.81 24.04 18.39
N TYR A 158 -11.67 24.68 18.58
CA TYR A 158 -11.50 26.11 18.45
C TYR A 158 -11.43 26.48 16.97
N ASN A 159 -12.27 27.43 16.54
CA ASN A 159 -12.44 27.84 15.13
C ASN A 159 -12.65 26.65 14.17
N PRO A 160 -13.77 25.91 14.31
CA PRO A 160 -14.01 24.71 13.54
C PRO A 160 -14.18 25.01 12.04
N GLY A 161 -13.78 24.08 11.20
CA GLY A 161 -13.96 24.13 9.75
C GLY A 161 -13.16 23.07 9.00
N LYS A 162 -13.15 23.19 7.67
CA LYS A 162 -12.49 22.24 6.78
C LYS A 162 -11.01 22.55 6.64
N HIS A 163 -10.18 21.56 6.94
CA HIS A 163 -8.72 21.63 6.85
C HIS A 163 -8.19 20.58 5.87
N THR A 164 -6.96 20.78 5.41
CA THR A 164 -6.28 19.84 4.52
C THR A 164 -4.86 19.62 5.02
N ALA A 165 -4.51 18.37 5.30
CA ALA A 165 -3.15 17.95 5.55
C ALA A 165 -2.60 17.18 4.34
N SER A 166 -1.35 17.43 3.97
CA SER A 166 -0.73 16.73 2.84
C SER A 166 0.74 16.41 3.09
N SER A 167 1.21 15.34 2.47
CA SER A 167 2.63 15.01 2.44
C SER A 167 3.35 15.87 1.39
N HIS A 168 4.60 16.26 1.66
CA HIS A 168 5.43 16.97 0.69
C HIS A 168 6.58 16.09 0.18
N ARG A 169 6.71 15.95 -1.16
CA ARG A 169 7.74 15.13 -1.83
C ARG A 169 7.85 13.70 -1.29
N LEU A 170 6.71 13.02 -1.14
CA LEU A 170 6.68 11.65 -0.62
C LEU A 170 7.22 10.67 -1.66
N SER A 171 7.92 9.64 -1.18
CA SER A 171 8.38 8.51 -1.99
C SER A 171 8.25 7.25 -1.15
N ALA A 172 7.00 6.82 -0.95
CA ALA A 172 6.67 5.68 -0.10
C ALA A 172 6.22 4.48 -0.94
N LEU A 173 6.36 3.27 -0.38
CA LEU A 173 5.92 2.01 -0.98
C LEU A 173 6.49 1.80 -2.40
N VAL A 174 7.77 2.13 -2.58
CA VAL A 174 8.46 1.99 -3.87
C VAL A 174 8.49 0.52 -4.27
N THR A 175 7.89 0.20 -5.41
CA THR A 175 7.60 -1.16 -5.84
C THR A 175 7.86 -1.32 -7.33
N PRO A 176 8.44 -2.43 -7.80
CA PRO A 176 8.58 -2.70 -9.23
C PRO A 176 7.22 -2.73 -9.94
N VAL A 177 7.19 -2.22 -11.17
CA VAL A 177 6.01 -2.27 -12.04
C VAL A 177 5.55 -3.72 -12.26
N GLY A 178 4.23 -3.92 -12.26
CA GLY A 178 3.60 -5.24 -12.43
C GLY A 178 3.56 -6.10 -11.16
N ARG A 179 3.99 -5.57 -10.01
CA ARG A 179 3.91 -6.23 -8.68
C ARG A 179 3.04 -5.44 -7.72
N SER A 180 2.42 -6.13 -6.76
CA SER A 180 1.74 -5.49 -5.63
C SER A 180 2.73 -5.24 -4.50
N TYR A 181 2.60 -4.14 -3.76
CA TYR A 181 3.31 -3.96 -2.50
C TYR A 181 2.59 -4.72 -1.40
N GLU A 182 3.30 -5.43 -0.52
CA GLU A 182 2.72 -6.14 0.64
C GLU A 182 3.50 -5.79 1.92
N CYS A 183 2.80 -5.38 2.98
CA CYS A 183 3.40 -5.12 4.29
C CYS A 183 2.38 -5.29 5.41
N GLN A 184 2.65 -6.19 6.34
CA GLN A 184 1.86 -6.40 7.55
C GLN A 184 2.21 -5.37 8.63
N ALA A 185 3.50 -5.07 8.78
CA ALA A 185 3.97 -4.12 9.78
C ALA A 185 3.38 -2.71 9.59
N PRO A 186 2.96 -2.02 10.67
CA PRO A 186 2.45 -0.67 10.60
C PRO A 186 3.48 0.33 10.03
N GLN A 187 3.05 1.14 9.07
CA GLN A 187 3.82 2.20 8.43
C GLN A 187 3.20 3.55 8.75
N THR A 188 4.01 4.48 9.22
CA THR A 188 3.53 5.80 9.64
C THR A 188 4.02 6.91 8.71
N LEU A 189 3.11 7.76 8.27
CA LEU A 189 3.33 8.94 7.45
C LEU A 189 2.88 10.18 8.20
N THR A 190 3.69 11.23 8.20
CA THR A 190 3.30 12.54 8.74
C THR A 190 2.88 13.45 7.60
N LEU A 191 1.65 13.96 7.67
CA LEU A 191 1.11 14.97 6.78
C LEU A 191 1.20 16.34 7.47
N ILE A 192 1.47 17.37 6.70
CA ILE A 192 1.54 18.75 7.19
C ILE A 192 0.20 19.41 6.89
N SER A 193 -0.46 19.92 7.92
CA SER A 193 -1.68 20.71 7.80
C SER A 193 -1.44 21.99 7.00
N SER A 194 -2.48 22.50 6.35
CA SER A 194 -2.45 23.76 5.58
C SER A 194 -2.11 24.98 6.43
N ASP A 195 -2.33 24.93 7.74
CA ASP A 195 -1.88 25.96 8.68
C ASP A 195 -0.36 25.90 8.97
N HIS A 196 0.33 24.87 8.47
CA HIS A 196 1.76 24.58 8.66
C HIS A 196 2.21 24.51 10.13
N GLN A 197 1.27 24.38 11.05
CA GLN A 197 1.54 24.40 12.49
C GLN A 197 1.43 23.01 13.12
N LYS A 198 0.63 22.13 12.50
CA LYS A 198 0.31 20.82 13.05
C LYS A 198 0.61 19.68 12.07
N GLY A 199 1.14 18.58 12.62
CA GLY A 199 1.39 17.34 11.89
C GLY A 199 0.27 16.33 12.13
N VAL A 200 -0.38 15.87 11.07
CA VAL A 200 -1.34 14.76 11.13
C VAL A 200 -0.60 13.46 10.90
N THR A 201 -0.81 12.47 11.76
CA THR A 201 -0.18 11.16 11.62
C THR A 201 -1.15 10.20 10.95
N VAL A 202 -0.69 9.52 9.90
CA VAL A 202 -1.41 8.44 9.22
C VAL A 202 -0.63 7.15 9.43
N SER A 203 -1.28 6.12 9.93
CA SER A 203 -0.69 4.78 10.12
C SER A 203 -1.45 3.78 9.27
N MET A 204 -0.73 3.08 8.39
CA MET A 204 -1.23 2.03 7.50
C MET A 204 -0.66 0.68 7.94
N SER A 205 -1.49 -0.36 8.08
CA SER A 205 -1.05 -1.73 8.38
C SER A 205 -1.79 -2.74 7.50
N ASP A 206 -1.37 -4.00 7.50
CA ASP A 206 -1.98 -5.07 6.68
C ASP A 206 -2.21 -4.64 5.22
N THR A 207 -1.21 -3.97 4.66
CA THR A 207 -1.31 -3.24 3.41
C THR A 207 -0.90 -4.12 2.23
N GLN A 208 -1.81 -4.31 1.27
CA GLN A 208 -1.50 -4.83 -0.05
C GLN A 208 -2.05 -3.90 -1.14
N ILE A 209 -1.19 -3.27 -1.95
CA ILE A 209 -1.63 -2.25 -2.93
C ILE A 209 -0.98 -2.51 -4.28
N GLN A 210 -1.77 -2.37 -5.35
CA GLN A 210 -1.29 -2.37 -6.73
C GLN A 210 -2.08 -1.36 -7.57
N PRO A 211 -1.47 -0.22 -7.93
CA PRO A 211 -2.14 0.84 -8.68
C PRO A 211 -1.99 0.77 -10.20
N PHE A 212 -1.12 -0.12 -10.72
CA PHE A 212 -0.83 -0.23 -12.14
C PHE A 212 -0.61 -1.69 -12.57
N ASP A 213 -0.78 -1.95 -13.87
CA ASP A 213 -0.38 -3.19 -14.55
C ASP A 213 -0.96 -4.47 -13.92
N ILE A 214 -2.22 -4.41 -13.49
CA ILE A 214 -2.98 -5.57 -13.02
C ILE A 214 -3.37 -6.42 -14.22
N LYS A 215 -3.05 -7.72 -14.17
CA LYS A 215 -3.25 -8.65 -15.30
C LYS A 215 -4.54 -9.47 -15.21
N SER A 216 -5.05 -9.65 -13.99
CA SER A 216 -6.23 -10.46 -13.70
C SER A 216 -7.17 -9.66 -12.83
N ASP A 217 -8.46 -9.66 -13.17
CA ASP A 217 -9.47 -8.98 -12.38
C ASP A 217 -9.51 -9.53 -10.96
N PHE A 218 -9.72 -8.63 -9.99
CA PHE A 218 -9.86 -8.94 -8.56
C PHE A 218 -8.69 -9.71 -7.94
N THR A 219 -7.52 -9.75 -8.59
CA THR A 219 -6.37 -10.53 -8.14
C THR A 219 -5.10 -9.70 -8.22
N PHE A 220 -4.39 -9.60 -7.11
CA PHE A 220 -3.06 -8.99 -7.06
C PHE A 220 -2.04 -9.80 -7.86
N SER A 221 -1.07 -9.10 -8.46
CA SER A 221 0.15 -9.71 -9.00
C SER A 221 1.06 -10.23 -7.89
N GLU A 222 2.23 -10.77 -8.26
CA GLU A 222 3.25 -11.21 -7.31
C GLU A 222 3.62 -10.11 -6.31
N ALA A 223 3.50 -10.42 -5.02
CA ALA A 223 3.76 -9.49 -3.94
C ALA A 223 5.24 -9.13 -3.80
N TYR A 224 5.52 -7.85 -3.58
CA TYR A 224 6.82 -7.29 -3.21
C TYR A 224 6.75 -6.85 -1.75
N LYS A 225 7.39 -7.65 -0.89
CA LYS A 225 7.31 -7.47 0.56
C LYS A 225 8.15 -6.29 1.04
N CYS A 226 7.65 -5.59 2.05
CA CYS A 226 8.38 -4.51 2.70
C CYS A 226 9.60 -5.01 3.48
N ILE A 227 10.59 -4.12 3.66
CA ILE A 227 11.84 -4.43 4.37
C ILE A 227 11.57 -4.79 5.84
N THR A 228 10.56 -4.17 6.46
CA THR A 228 10.23 -4.40 7.88
C THR A 228 9.82 -5.85 8.12
N ASP A 229 8.82 -6.36 7.39
CA ASP A 229 8.39 -7.76 7.48
C ASP A 229 9.52 -8.74 7.15
N GLN A 230 10.35 -8.41 6.14
CA GLN A 230 11.50 -9.24 5.80
C GLN A 230 12.52 -9.33 6.93
N ARG A 231 12.72 -8.24 7.68
CA ARG A 231 13.63 -8.23 8.83
C ARG A 231 13.05 -9.01 10.01
N GLU A 232 11.78 -8.82 10.32
CA GLU A 232 11.09 -9.57 11.37
C GLU A 232 11.19 -11.08 11.09
N GLN A 233 10.87 -11.50 9.86
CA GLN A 233 11.00 -12.89 9.44
C GLN A 233 12.44 -13.42 9.57
N LEU A 234 13.45 -12.60 9.24
CA LEU A 234 14.85 -12.98 9.37
C LEU A 234 15.25 -13.15 10.84
N GLU A 235 14.83 -12.24 11.72
CA GLU A 235 15.12 -12.29 13.16
C GLU A 235 14.48 -13.52 13.83
N GLU A 236 13.28 -13.92 13.40
CA GLU A 236 12.63 -15.15 13.89
C GLU A 236 13.29 -16.43 13.36
N THR A 237 13.72 -16.41 12.09
CA THR A 237 14.26 -17.62 11.43
C THR A 237 15.72 -17.88 11.81
N LEU A 238 16.49 -16.83 12.08
CA LEU A 238 17.92 -16.93 12.42
C LEU A 238 18.22 -17.86 13.62
N PRO A 239 17.58 -17.71 14.80
CA PRO A 239 17.85 -18.58 15.95
C PRO A 239 17.45 -20.04 15.68
N LEU A 240 16.39 -20.27 14.90
CA LEU A 240 15.98 -21.62 14.51
C LEU A 240 17.06 -22.30 13.65
N ILE A 241 17.55 -21.61 12.63
CA ILE A 241 18.61 -22.15 11.75
C ILE A 241 19.88 -22.42 12.55
N LEU A 242 20.31 -21.48 13.40
CA LEU A 242 21.50 -21.65 14.24
C LEU A 242 21.34 -22.82 15.21
N GLY A 243 20.15 -22.98 15.80
CA GLY A 243 19.83 -24.11 16.67
C GLY A 243 19.91 -25.46 15.93
N ILE A 244 19.38 -25.53 14.71
CA ILE A 244 19.45 -26.75 13.88
C ILE A 244 20.89 -27.09 13.52
N ILE A 245 21.69 -26.10 13.10
CA ILE A 245 23.10 -26.30 12.76
C ILE A 245 23.88 -26.80 13.99
N LEU A 246 23.69 -26.16 15.15
CA LEU A 246 24.37 -26.55 16.39
C LEU A 246 23.99 -27.98 16.81
N ALA A 247 22.70 -28.33 16.75
CA ALA A 247 22.22 -29.67 17.06
C ALA A 247 22.83 -30.73 16.15
N LEU A 248 22.88 -30.46 14.83
CA LEU A 248 23.52 -31.36 13.86
C LEU A 248 25.01 -31.56 14.15
N VAL A 249 25.74 -30.48 14.46
CA VAL A 249 27.16 -30.56 14.82
C VAL A 249 27.35 -31.42 16.07
N ILE A 250 26.55 -31.25 17.11
CA ILE A 250 26.64 -32.07 18.34
C ILE A 250 26.37 -33.55 18.05
N VAL A 251 25.35 -33.87 17.25
CA VAL A 251 25.06 -35.27 16.89
C VAL A 251 26.22 -35.89 16.12
N ILE A 252 26.81 -35.15 15.16
CA ILE A 252 27.96 -35.62 14.39
C ILE A 252 29.17 -35.87 15.30
N THR A 253 29.50 -34.93 16.19
CA THR A 253 30.67 -35.08 17.08
C THR A 253 30.51 -36.25 18.04
N LEU A 254 29.31 -36.45 18.62
CA LEU A 254 29.02 -37.60 19.48
C LEU A 254 29.08 -38.92 18.72
N SER A 255 28.56 -38.95 17.49
CA SER A 255 28.61 -40.15 16.63
C SER A 255 30.05 -40.57 16.33
N VAL A 256 30.88 -39.61 15.91
CA VAL A 256 32.32 -39.83 15.65
C VAL A 256 33.04 -40.27 16.92
N TYR A 257 32.76 -39.63 18.06
CA TYR A 257 33.33 -39.99 19.34
C TYR A 257 33.01 -41.44 19.74
N HIS A 258 31.75 -41.86 19.60
CA HIS A 258 31.33 -43.23 19.90
C HIS A 258 32.01 -44.26 18.96
N ILE A 259 32.12 -43.94 17.68
CA ILE A 259 32.81 -44.81 16.71
C ILE A 259 34.30 -44.92 17.07
N HIS A 260 34.95 -43.81 17.39
CA HIS A 260 36.36 -43.80 17.79
C HIS A 260 36.60 -44.62 19.06
N LEU A 261 35.79 -44.40 20.11
CA LEU A 261 35.90 -45.15 21.36
C LEU A 261 35.73 -46.65 21.13
N LYS A 262 34.79 -47.05 20.26
CA LYS A 262 34.56 -48.46 19.91
C LYS A 262 35.75 -49.07 19.17
N MET A 263 36.39 -48.32 18.25
CA MET A 263 37.60 -48.80 17.55
C MET A 263 38.81 -48.92 18.50
N THR A 264 38.99 -47.97 19.41
CA THR A 264 40.14 -47.97 20.34
C THR A 264 40.01 -49.06 21.41
N ALA A 265 38.79 -49.36 21.87
CA ALA A 265 38.54 -50.43 22.84
C ALA A 265 38.73 -51.85 22.27
N HIS A 266 38.77 -52.02 20.95
CA HIS A 266 38.96 -53.31 20.28
C HIS A 266 40.41 -53.56 19.84
N GLN A 267 41.39 -52.77 20.29
CA GLN A 267 42.78 -53.16 20.09
C GLN A 267 43.09 -54.45 20.86
N PRO A 268 43.48 -55.56 20.19
CA PRO A 268 43.93 -56.76 20.89
C PRO A 268 45.15 -56.40 21.73
N GLN A 269 45.15 -56.80 23.00
CA GLN A 269 46.37 -56.72 23.81
C GLN A 269 47.43 -57.60 23.15
N LEU A 270 48.44 -56.99 22.52
CA LEU A 270 49.63 -57.72 22.09
C LEU A 270 50.23 -58.39 23.33
N PRO A 271 50.50 -59.71 23.30
CA PRO A 271 51.08 -60.39 24.44
C PRO A 271 52.44 -59.76 24.74
N ARG A 272 52.59 -59.22 25.95
CA ARG A 272 53.84 -58.68 26.45
C ARG A 272 54.81 -59.85 26.62
N ASP A 273 55.66 -60.07 25.62
CA ASP A 273 56.71 -61.08 25.64
C ASP A 273 57.66 -60.81 26.82
N ARG A 274 57.56 -61.65 27.85
CA ARG A 274 58.30 -61.52 29.13
C ARG A 274 59.63 -62.28 29.10
N SER A 275 60.19 -62.55 27.92
CA SER A 275 61.29 -63.51 27.73
C SER A 275 62.69 -62.90 27.59
N LEU A 276 62.88 -61.58 27.68
CA LEU A 276 64.16 -60.92 27.36
C LEU A 276 65.01 -60.40 28.54
N TYR A 277 64.77 -60.84 29.78
CA TYR A 277 65.61 -60.49 30.95
C TYR A 277 66.07 -61.69 31.78
N LYS A 278 66.37 -62.84 31.15
CA LYS A 278 66.97 -63.99 31.86
C LYS A 278 68.46 -64.22 31.55
N ASN A 279 69.08 -63.45 30.66
CA ASN A 279 70.50 -63.57 30.36
C ASN A 279 71.16 -62.18 30.31
N MET A 280 71.44 -61.60 31.47
CA MET A 280 72.53 -60.66 31.71
C MET A 280 72.69 -60.48 33.22
#